data_AF-A0A7C4MJM5-F1
#
_entry.id   AF-A0A7C4MJM5-F1
#
_cell.length_a   1.000
_cell.length_b   1.000
_cell.length_c   1.000
_cell.angle_alpha   90.00
_cell.angle_beta   90.00
_cell.angle_gamma   90.00
#
_symmetry.space_group_name_H-M   'P 1'
#
loop_
_entity.id
_entity.type
_entity.pdbx_description
1 polymer ?
#
loop_
_entity_poly.entity_id
_entity_poly.type
_entity_poly.pdbx_seq_one_letter_code
_entity_poly.pdbx_strand_id
1 'polypeptide(L)'
;MKKVFVLLFLLLISYKSITSANSYDWKWSDPEGNDVYRFYTSNRVFLYSSPYQDIGHCYRKGKTKMGAPLLVREIPKGDWEFLSFFKVKVRHPETSFGLVLWDGGESQTYHILFGLAGRDRIALEGSLPEPSKDGSFFELPFSDGEGYLMIRKSKEEYYFYFRRDLNEEWRLLGRVSVEGDLFKYIGFFAKSSGEYPSSGEFYDWSFVVLREEPGRFKVKKALLYGVSNMDYVSASEELLPDGYGDGRFYLEIEGRGLAITAIEIRGYGVKGALWNTIPADGIPLVAVLDEFGNLLNFGSGSVNISMRGYKSLNLYVWDNGSINDERTKFDITFWLSDGQKLTVPVERELIYRRSLAVEECVILGIGPKDYVSEAEEIRADGKPDLHLVLRLKGEATITGIELFSVSGPNLRWDTFTGNSYPVIVLTDEKGHLFSAYDGSIYLKVKGEGTYHLWCYDKGFFNFKDASFRIVLSIADGDKVMAPVAKAWSR
;
A
#
# COMPACT_ATOMS: atom_id res chain seq x y z
N MET A 1 41.18 0.90 25.08
CA MET A 1 40.54 2.19 24.71
C MET A 1 40.73 2.34 23.22
N LYS A 2 39.73 2.36 22.32
CA LYS A 2 38.42 3.01 22.34
C LYS A 2 37.34 2.07 21.80
N LYS A 3 36.15 2.17 22.40
CA LYS A 3 34.92 1.50 21.99
C LYS A 3 34.43 2.13 20.69
N VAL A 4 34.13 1.32 19.68
CA VAL A 4 33.31 1.74 18.54
C VAL A 4 31.88 1.28 18.85
N PHE A 5 31.02 2.23 19.18
CA PHE A 5 29.58 2.03 19.25
C PHE A 5 29.07 2.06 17.80
N VAL A 6 28.74 0.91 17.23
CA VAL A 6 27.88 0.84 16.06
C VAL A 6 26.45 0.76 16.59
N LEU A 7 25.73 1.89 16.50
CA LEU A 7 24.30 1.94 16.72
C LEU A 7 23.64 1.19 15.55
N LEU A 8 23.28 -0.07 15.76
CA LEU A 8 22.41 -0.79 14.85
C LEU A 8 20.99 -0.23 15.06
N PHE A 9 20.52 0.62 14.15
CA PHE A 9 19.11 1.00 14.09
C PHE A 9 18.31 -0.26 13.74
N LEU A 10 17.74 -0.89 14.76
CA LEU A 10 16.66 -1.86 14.64
C LEU A 10 15.48 -1.15 13.97
N LEU A 11 15.38 -1.27 12.64
CA LEU A 11 14.12 -0.99 11.94
C LEU A 11 13.15 -2.11 12.35
N LEU A 12 12.42 -1.86 13.43
CA LEU A 12 11.21 -2.58 13.83
C LEU A 12 10.18 -2.40 12.71
N ILE A 13 10.32 -3.18 11.64
CA ILE A 13 9.22 -3.44 10.72
C ILE A 13 8.20 -4.22 11.54
N SER A 14 7.14 -3.55 11.98
CA SER A 14 5.97 -4.20 12.54
C SER A 14 5.35 -5.09 11.46
N TYR A 15 5.77 -6.34 11.40
CA TYR A 15 5.03 -7.41 10.74
C TYR A 15 3.73 -7.59 11.51
N LYS A 16 2.70 -6.79 11.17
CA LYS A 16 1.33 -7.26 11.31
C LYS A 16 1.05 -8.22 10.16
N SER A 17 1.65 -9.41 10.24
CA SER A 17 1.02 -10.61 9.68
C SER A 17 -0.14 -10.94 10.60
N ILE A 18 -1.32 -10.42 10.29
CA ILE A 18 -2.57 -10.86 10.91
C ILE A 18 -3.61 -10.99 9.79
N THR A 19 -3.45 -12.00 8.95
CA THR A 19 -4.50 -13.00 8.97
C THR A 19 -4.13 -13.93 10.12
N SER A 20 -4.62 -13.61 11.32
CA SER A 20 -4.66 -14.62 12.38
C SER A 20 -5.49 -15.75 11.81
N ALA A 21 -4.85 -16.82 11.33
CA ALA A 21 -5.51 -18.10 11.32
C ALA A 21 -5.84 -18.35 12.80
N ASN A 22 -7.12 -18.23 13.15
CA ASN A 22 -7.54 -18.66 14.47
C ASN A 22 -7.22 -20.16 14.56
N SER A 23 -6.88 -20.66 15.75
CA SER A 23 -6.66 -22.10 15.96
C SER A 23 -7.82 -22.97 15.46
N TYR A 24 -9.02 -22.39 15.34
CA TYR A 24 -10.24 -22.99 14.78
C TYR A 24 -10.21 -23.27 13.26
N ASP A 25 -9.27 -22.72 12.49
CA ASP A 25 -9.16 -22.94 11.04
C ASP A 25 -8.39 -24.23 10.69
N TRP A 26 -7.75 -24.85 11.69
CA TRP A 26 -6.94 -26.06 11.52
C TRP A 26 -7.73 -27.31 11.92
N LYS A 27 -7.73 -28.29 11.05
CA LYS A 27 -8.25 -29.64 11.26
C LYS A 27 -7.08 -30.55 11.62
N TRP A 28 -7.17 -31.12 12.82
CA TRP A 28 -6.32 -32.22 13.24
C TRP A 28 -6.91 -33.54 12.75
N SER A 29 -6.09 -34.36 12.13
CA SER A 29 -6.45 -35.73 11.81
C SER A 29 -5.32 -36.66 12.26
N ASP A 30 -5.64 -37.55 13.18
CA ASP A 30 -4.75 -38.55 13.78
C ASP A 30 -5.53 -39.88 13.81
N PRO A 31 -5.27 -40.77 12.83
CA PRO A 31 -5.99 -42.03 12.71
C PRO A 31 -5.84 -42.98 13.89
N GLU A 32 -4.77 -42.85 14.69
CA GLU A 32 -4.42 -43.78 15.76
C GLU A 32 -4.62 -43.17 17.16
N GLY A 33 -4.78 -41.85 17.25
CA GLY A 33 -5.10 -41.12 18.48
C GLY A 33 -3.94 -40.98 19.46
N ASN A 34 -2.72 -41.25 19.01
CA ASN A 34 -1.50 -41.26 19.83
C ASN A 34 -0.44 -40.23 19.36
N ASP A 35 -0.85 -39.25 18.55
CA ASP A 35 0.00 -38.15 18.10
C ASP A 35 -0.32 -36.83 18.76
N VAL A 36 0.60 -35.89 18.60
CA VAL A 36 0.52 -34.62 19.30
C VAL A 36 0.89 -33.47 18.38
N TYR A 37 0.07 -32.42 18.42
CA TYR A 37 0.46 -31.08 17.98
C TYR A 37 0.32 -30.09 19.12
N ARG A 38 1.08 -28.99 19.07
CA ARG A 38 0.97 -27.89 20.02
C ARG A 38 1.26 -26.56 19.33
N PHE A 39 0.28 -25.67 19.30
CA PHE A 39 0.53 -24.27 18.95
C PHE A 39 1.24 -23.57 20.11
N TYR A 40 2.36 -22.91 19.83
CA TYR A 40 3.02 -21.99 20.75
C TYR A 40 2.54 -20.55 20.51
N THR A 41 2.27 -20.22 19.25
CA THR A 41 1.70 -18.94 18.80
C THR A 41 0.80 -19.20 17.58
N SER A 42 0.17 -18.15 17.03
CA SER A 42 -0.63 -18.25 15.80
C SER A 42 0.18 -18.60 14.54
N ASN A 43 1.52 -18.56 14.62
CA ASN A 43 2.47 -18.83 13.53
C ASN A 43 3.61 -19.75 13.96
N ARG A 44 3.45 -20.51 15.05
CA ARG A 44 4.42 -21.52 15.50
C ARG A 44 3.71 -22.75 16.04
N VAL A 45 4.00 -23.91 15.46
CA VAL A 45 3.40 -25.19 15.85
C VAL A 45 4.46 -26.28 15.96
N PHE A 46 4.39 -27.06 17.03
CA PHE A 46 5.10 -28.33 17.16
C PHE A 46 4.22 -29.47 16.68
N LEU A 47 4.82 -30.43 15.98
CA LEU A 47 4.17 -31.64 15.52
C LEU A 47 5.02 -32.87 15.86
N TYR A 48 4.36 -33.92 16.33
CA TYR A 48 4.96 -35.20 16.71
C TYR A 48 4.11 -36.33 16.13
N SER A 49 4.80 -37.30 15.52
CA SER A 49 4.29 -38.58 15.05
C SER A 49 5.01 -39.71 15.77
N SER A 50 4.24 -40.63 16.34
CA SER A 50 4.77 -41.83 16.98
C SER A 50 5.47 -42.77 15.96
N PRO A 51 6.33 -43.68 16.42
CA PRO A 51 6.91 -44.71 15.57
C PRO A 51 5.85 -45.50 14.80
N TYR A 52 6.23 -45.99 13.62
CA TYR A 52 5.41 -46.82 12.73
C TYR A 52 4.12 -46.20 12.19
N GLN A 53 3.94 -44.90 12.26
CA GLN A 53 2.83 -44.20 11.60
C GLN A 53 3.20 -43.69 10.21
N ASP A 54 2.62 -44.30 9.18
CA ASP A 54 3.05 -44.08 7.80
C ASP A 54 1.92 -43.55 6.93
N ILE A 55 2.29 -42.87 5.84
CA ILE A 55 1.40 -42.52 4.73
C ILE A 55 2.00 -43.18 3.49
N GLY A 56 1.32 -44.21 3.00
CA GLY A 56 1.77 -44.99 1.85
C GLY A 56 1.02 -44.66 0.57
N HIS A 57 1.49 -45.26 -0.54
CA HIS A 57 1.14 -44.95 -1.92
C HIS A 57 -0.33 -44.71 -2.28
N CYS A 58 -1.31 -45.26 -1.56
CA CYS A 58 -2.74 -44.97 -1.81
C CYS A 58 -3.57 -45.05 -0.52
N TYR A 59 -2.90 -45.14 0.62
CA TYR A 59 -3.54 -45.31 1.93
C TYR A 59 -2.78 -44.51 2.98
N ARG A 60 -3.54 -43.84 3.85
CA ARG A 60 -2.97 -43.13 4.99
C ARG A 60 -2.41 -44.03 6.08
N LYS A 61 -2.44 -45.36 5.89
CA LYS A 61 -1.98 -46.37 6.86
C LYS A 61 -0.76 -47.17 6.39
N GLY A 62 -0.22 -46.83 5.22
CA GLY A 62 1.01 -47.41 4.68
C GLY A 62 1.13 -48.93 4.78
N LYS A 63 2.36 -49.42 4.99
CA LYS A 63 2.64 -50.84 5.27
C LYS A 63 2.41 -51.23 6.73
N THR A 64 2.43 -50.25 7.63
CA THR A 64 2.41 -50.46 9.08
C THR A 64 1.00 -50.59 9.66
N LYS A 65 -0.04 -50.38 8.83
CA LYS A 65 -1.47 -50.34 9.21
C LYS A 65 -1.84 -49.22 10.19
N MET A 66 -0.87 -48.38 10.58
CA MET A 66 -1.02 -47.24 11.47
C MET A 66 -0.87 -45.97 10.66
N GLY A 67 -1.81 -45.03 10.82
CA GLY A 67 -1.82 -43.82 10.02
C GLY A 67 -1.11 -42.63 10.64
N ALA A 68 -0.47 -41.82 9.80
CA ALA A 68 0.28 -40.66 10.26
C ALA A 68 -0.59 -39.40 10.45
N PRO A 69 -0.18 -38.51 11.36
CA PRO A 69 -0.93 -37.30 11.69
C PRO A 69 -0.78 -36.22 10.63
N LEU A 70 -1.88 -35.51 10.39
CA LEU A 70 -1.94 -34.32 9.54
C LEU A 70 -2.57 -33.17 10.32
N LEU A 71 -1.94 -32.01 10.27
CA LEU A 71 -2.51 -30.75 10.75
C LEU A 71 -2.73 -29.84 9.55
N VAL A 72 -3.98 -29.70 9.12
CA VAL A 72 -4.32 -29.11 7.82
C VAL A 72 -5.40 -28.06 7.92
N ARG A 73 -5.58 -27.28 6.86
CA ARG A 73 -6.68 -26.35 6.68
C ARG A 73 -7.23 -26.46 5.26
N GLU A 74 -8.44 -25.96 5.06
CA GLU A 74 -9.07 -25.97 3.73
C GLU A 74 -8.28 -25.10 2.73
N ILE A 75 -8.14 -25.63 1.52
CA ILE A 75 -7.57 -24.93 0.39
C ILE A 75 -8.60 -23.91 -0.14
N PRO A 76 -8.23 -22.63 -0.31
CA PRO A 76 -9.08 -21.64 -0.95
C PRO A 76 -9.17 -21.91 -2.45
N LYS A 77 -10.27 -21.48 -3.07
CA LYS A 77 -10.44 -21.55 -4.53
C LYS A 77 -9.42 -20.66 -5.25
N GLY A 78 -9.01 -21.09 -6.45
CA GLY A 78 -8.13 -20.33 -7.34
C GLY A 78 -6.65 -20.66 -7.16
N ASP A 79 -5.79 -19.72 -7.57
CA ASP A 79 -4.35 -19.83 -7.41
C ASP A 79 -3.97 -19.40 -5.98
N TRP A 80 -2.88 -19.93 -5.45
CA TRP A 80 -2.43 -19.61 -4.09
C TRP A 80 -0.99 -20.02 -3.82
N GLU A 81 -0.41 -19.49 -2.75
CA GLU A 81 0.90 -19.84 -2.22
C GLU A 81 0.80 -20.15 -0.73
N PHE A 82 1.41 -21.24 -0.30
CA PHE A 82 1.60 -21.61 1.09
C PHE A 82 3.06 -21.86 1.37
N LEU A 83 3.64 -21.10 2.30
CA LEU A 83 5.04 -21.25 2.70
C LEU A 83 5.14 -21.44 4.20
N SER A 84 6.19 -22.14 4.65
CA SER A 84 6.53 -22.27 6.06
C SER A 84 8.03 -22.48 6.24
N PHE A 85 8.58 -21.96 7.33
CA PHE A 85 9.87 -22.42 7.85
C PHE A 85 9.65 -23.70 8.66
N PHE A 86 10.58 -24.66 8.56
CA PHE A 86 10.59 -25.87 9.38
C PHE A 86 11.90 -25.97 10.18
N LYS A 87 11.83 -26.66 11.33
CA LYS A 87 12.99 -26.99 12.15
C LYS A 87 12.80 -28.35 12.82
N VAL A 88 13.71 -29.27 12.53
CA VAL A 88 13.81 -30.62 13.10
C VAL A 88 15.17 -30.74 13.78
N LYS A 89 15.18 -30.99 15.09
CA LYS A 89 16.43 -31.07 15.88
C LYS A 89 17.25 -32.32 15.58
N VAL A 90 16.58 -33.45 15.38
CA VAL A 90 17.21 -34.75 15.15
C VAL A 90 16.48 -35.43 14.00
N ARG A 91 17.24 -35.83 12.97
CA ARG A 91 16.72 -36.57 11.82
C ARG A 91 17.02 -38.06 11.97
N HIS A 92 16.00 -38.87 11.79
CA HIS A 92 16.08 -40.32 11.88
C HIS A 92 15.93 -40.94 10.47
N PRO A 93 16.40 -42.18 10.27
CA PRO A 93 16.04 -42.92 9.06
C PRO A 93 14.52 -43.18 9.10
N GLU A 94 13.90 -43.37 7.94
CA GLU A 94 12.48 -43.78 7.84
C GLU A 94 11.47 -42.77 8.43
N THR A 95 11.90 -41.55 8.74
CA THR A 95 11.02 -40.44 9.15
C THR A 95 10.92 -39.40 8.04
N SER A 96 9.74 -38.81 7.87
CA SER A 96 9.55 -37.62 7.02
C SER A 96 8.78 -36.53 7.77
N PHE A 97 9.00 -35.28 7.37
CA PHE A 97 8.44 -34.09 8.01
C PHE A 97 8.35 -32.93 7.01
N GLY A 98 7.18 -32.30 6.87
CA GLY A 98 7.02 -31.22 5.88
C GLY A 98 5.60 -30.76 5.63
N LEU A 99 5.37 -30.27 4.40
CA LEU A 99 4.09 -29.78 3.90
C LEU A 99 3.31 -30.89 3.19
N VAL A 100 1.98 -30.85 3.30
CA VAL A 100 1.08 -31.83 2.67
C VAL A 100 0.00 -31.15 1.84
N LEU A 101 -0.34 -31.75 0.70
CA LEU A 101 -1.63 -31.59 0.01
C LEU A 101 -2.43 -32.87 0.18
N TRP A 102 -3.73 -32.76 0.50
CA TRP A 102 -4.56 -33.91 0.84
C TRP A 102 -6.00 -33.75 0.35
N ASP A 103 -6.58 -34.84 -0.16
CA ASP A 103 -7.96 -34.92 -0.68
C ASP A 103 -9.04 -35.08 0.41
N GLY A 104 -8.63 -35.36 1.66
CA GLY A 104 -9.53 -35.61 2.79
C GLY A 104 -9.86 -37.09 3.03
N GLY A 105 -9.27 -38.01 2.26
CA GLY A 105 -9.50 -39.46 2.42
C GLY A 105 -8.66 -40.07 3.55
N GLU A 106 -9.26 -40.96 4.34
CA GLU A 106 -8.55 -41.70 5.40
C GLU A 106 -8.18 -43.13 5.00
N SER A 107 -9.03 -43.80 4.21
CA SER A 107 -8.77 -45.15 3.70
C SER A 107 -8.05 -45.08 2.36
N GLN A 108 -8.76 -44.78 1.27
CA GLN A 108 -8.15 -44.47 -0.01
C GLN A 108 -7.93 -42.95 -0.10
N THR A 109 -6.72 -42.52 -0.41
CA THR A 109 -6.38 -41.08 -0.39
C THR A 109 -5.35 -40.70 -1.43
N TYR A 110 -5.59 -39.54 -2.05
CA TYR A 110 -4.62 -38.80 -2.83
C TYR A 110 -3.96 -37.72 -1.99
N HIS A 111 -2.65 -37.65 -2.09
CA HIS A 111 -1.85 -36.71 -1.31
C HIS A 111 -0.50 -36.45 -1.98
N ILE A 112 0.11 -35.32 -1.63
CA ILE A 112 1.49 -35.01 -1.95
C ILE A 112 2.18 -34.60 -0.66
N LEU A 113 3.31 -35.23 -0.35
CA LEU A 113 4.17 -34.91 0.77
C LEU A 113 5.43 -34.23 0.25
N PHE A 114 5.71 -33.05 0.77
CA PHE A 114 6.86 -32.25 0.38
C PHE A 114 7.66 -31.82 1.61
N GLY A 115 8.90 -32.29 1.76
CA GLY A 115 9.75 -31.89 2.87
C GLY A 115 10.90 -32.84 3.14
N LEU A 116 11.37 -32.87 4.38
CA LEU A 116 12.45 -33.75 4.81
C LEU A 116 12.02 -35.21 4.68
N ALA A 117 12.92 -36.04 4.13
CA ALA A 117 12.78 -37.49 4.12
C ALA A 117 14.09 -38.14 4.58
N GLY A 118 13.99 -39.06 5.54
CA GLY A 118 15.14 -39.71 6.16
C GLY A 118 16.14 -38.72 6.76
N ARG A 119 17.43 -39.07 6.69
CA ARG A 119 18.52 -38.32 7.32
C ARG A 119 19.08 -37.19 6.46
N ASP A 120 18.89 -37.26 5.15
CA ASP A 120 19.82 -36.62 4.21
C ASP A 120 19.18 -36.12 2.91
N ARG A 121 17.84 -36.01 2.84
CA ARG A 121 17.18 -35.45 1.66
C ARG A 121 15.93 -34.64 1.95
N ILE A 122 15.57 -33.82 0.96
CA ILE A 122 14.22 -33.30 0.74
C ILE A 122 13.60 -34.11 -0.39
N ALA A 123 12.36 -34.52 -0.24
CA ALA A 123 11.65 -35.30 -1.24
C ALA A 123 10.27 -34.71 -1.54
N LEU A 124 9.81 -35.01 -2.75
CA LEU A 124 8.41 -34.92 -3.15
C LEU A 124 7.93 -36.33 -3.43
N GLU A 125 6.97 -36.81 -2.65
CA GLU A 125 6.40 -38.15 -2.74
C GLU A 125 4.87 -38.08 -2.63
N GLY A 126 4.14 -39.10 -3.06
CA GLY A 126 2.68 -39.10 -2.89
C GLY A 126 1.92 -40.06 -3.78
N SER A 127 0.61 -39.77 -3.88
CA SER A 127 -0.39 -40.54 -4.61
C SER A 127 -1.27 -39.60 -5.42
N LEU A 128 -1.46 -39.90 -6.72
CA LEU A 128 -2.28 -39.14 -7.65
C LEU A 128 -3.19 -40.09 -8.47
N PRO A 129 -4.35 -39.64 -8.95
CA PRO A 129 -5.24 -40.44 -9.79
C PRO A 129 -4.65 -40.62 -11.19
N GLU A 130 -4.75 -41.83 -11.78
CA GLU A 130 -4.41 -41.99 -13.21
C GLU A 130 -5.42 -41.24 -14.10
N PRO A 131 -4.99 -40.61 -15.23
CA PRO A 131 -3.65 -40.60 -15.79
C PRO A 131 -2.95 -39.27 -15.48
N SER A 132 -2.80 -38.87 -14.22
CA SER A 132 -2.00 -37.69 -13.86
C SER A 132 -0.58 -37.84 -14.41
N LYS A 133 -0.38 -37.33 -15.61
CA LYS A 133 0.85 -37.35 -16.39
C LYS A 133 1.81 -36.33 -15.76
N ASP A 134 3.07 -36.69 -15.62
CA ASP A 134 4.19 -35.81 -15.27
C ASP A 134 4.31 -35.31 -13.82
N GLY A 135 3.95 -36.12 -12.82
CA GLY A 135 4.44 -35.91 -11.46
C GLY A 135 5.95 -36.10 -11.38
N SER A 136 6.73 -35.02 -11.42
CA SER A 136 8.19 -35.06 -11.27
C SER A 136 8.55 -35.23 -9.78
N PHE A 137 8.21 -36.38 -9.20
CA PHE A 137 8.70 -36.75 -7.88
C PHE A 137 10.22 -36.71 -7.89
N PHE A 138 10.81 -36.08 -6.88
CA PHE A 138 12.24 -35.83 -6.83
C PHE A 138 12.78 -36.12 -5.44
N GLU A 139 14.10 -36.31 -5.40
CA GLU A 139 14.89 -36.30 -4.17
C GLU A 139 16.06 -35.34 -4.36
N LEU A 140 16.28 -34.47 -3.36
CA LEU A 140 17.38 -33.52 -3.31
C LEU A 140 18.22 -33.80 -2.07
N PRO A 141 19.54 -34.05 -2.19
CA PRO A 141 20.43 -34.17 -1.03
C PRO A 141 20.39 -32.92 -0.15
N PHE A 142 20.08 -33.12 1.12
CA PHE A 142 19.95 -32.08 2.12
C PHE A 142 19.99 -32.69 3.52
N SER A 143 21.05 -32.42 4.29
CA SER A 143 21.27 -32.97 5.63
C SER A 143 20.81 -32.06 6.77
N ASP A 144 20.58 -30.78 6.50
CA ASP A 144 20.25 -29.83 7.56
C ASP A 144 18.84 -30.11 8.10
N GLY A 145 18.60 -29.63 9.31
CA GLY A 145 17.34 -29.81 10.03
C GLY A 145 16.34 -28.66 9.81
N GLU A 146 16.71 -27.60 9.10
CA GLU A 146 15.89 -26.40 9.00
C GLU A 146 15.95 -25.74 7.63
N GLY A 147 14.88 -25.04 7.25
CA GLY A 147 14.77 -24.37 5.95
C GLY A 147 13.34 -23.94 5.64
N TYR A 148 13.12 -23.41 4.44
CA TYR A 148 11.81 -22.95 3.98
C TYR A 148 11.27 -23.84 2.88
N LEU A 149 10.01 -24.23 3.00
CA LEU A 149 9.24 -24.93 1.97
C LEU A 149 8.12 -24.02 1.48
N MET A 150 7.84 -24.07 0.19
CA MET A 150 6.67 -23.40 -0.40
C MET A 150 5.99 -24.28 -1.44
N ILE A 151 4.66 -24.33 -1.37
CA ILE A 151 3.79 -24.91 -2.38
C ILE A 151 3.02 -23.77 -3.03
N ARG A 152 3.06 -23.68 -4.35
CA ARG A 152 2.26 -22.73 -5.13
C ARG A 152 1.32 -23.49 -6.04
N LYS A 153 0.04 -23.13 -6.06
CA LYS A 153 -0.92 -23.56 -7.08
C LYS A 153 -1.09 -22.45 -8.10
N SER A 154 -0.96 -22.77 -9.39
CA SER A 154 -1.44 -21.92 -10.47
C SER A 154 -2.22 -22.75 -11.48
N LYS A 155 -3.50 -22.43 -11.67
CA LYS A 155 -4.45 -23.21 -12.46
C LYS A 155 -4.46 -24.67 -12.00
N GLU A 156 -4.07 -25.59 -12.86
CA GLU A 156 -4.02 -27.05 -12.59
C GLU A 156 -2.62 -27.53 -12.18
N GLU A 157 -1.66 -26.61 -12.01
CA GLU A 157 -0.28 -26.92 -11.68
C GLU A 157 0.06 -26.59 -10.22
N TYR A 158 0.81 -27.49 -9.58
CA TYR A 158 1.40 -27.32 -8.27
C TYR A 158 2.91 -27.26 -8.39
N TYR A 159 3.54 -26.25 -7.80
CA TYR A 159 4.98 -26.00 -7.83
C TYR A 159 5.56 -26.08 -6.42
N PHE A 160 6.71 -26.74 -6.29
CA PHE A 160 7.34 -27.03 -5.01
C PHE A 160 8.70 -26.35 -4.94
N TYR A 161 8.85 -25.42 -4.01
CA TYR A 161 10.05 -24.59 -3.87
C TYR A 161 10.73 -24.79 -2.52
N PHE A 162 12.04 -24.66 -2.52
CA PHE A 162 12.88 -24.73 -1.34
C PHE A 162 13.93 -23.62 -1.32
N ARG A 163 14.29 -23.14 -0.14
CA ARG A 163 15.49 -22.34 0.13
C ARG A 163 15.99 -22.65 1.54
N ARG A 164 17.31 -22.59 1.76
CA ARG A 164 17.88 -22.92 3.08
C ARG A 164 17.69 -21.79 4.08
N ASP A 165 17.88 -20.56 3.64
CA ASP A 165 17.74 -19.37 4.48
C ASP A 165 17.02 -18.23 3.74
N LEU A 166 16.84 -17.09 4.43
CA LEU A 166 16.15 -15.91 3.89
C LEU A 166 16.97 -15.14 2.84
N ASN A 167 18.28 -15.36 2.77
CA ASN A 167 19.20 -14.70 1.84
C ASN A 167 19.35 -15.49 0.53
N GLU A 168 18.96 -16.76 0.52
CA GLU A 168 18.90 -17.58 -0.68
C GLU A 168 17.64 -17.33 -1.52
N GLU A 169 17.80 -17.41 -2.85
CA GLU A 169 16.68 -17.43 -3.79
C GLU A 169 15.88 -18.73 -3.69
N TRP A 170 14.58 -18.64 -4.02
CA TRP A 170 13.73 -19.82 -4.11
C TRP A 170 14.15 -20.72 -5.27
N ARG A 171 14.47 -21.97 -4.95
CA ARG A 171 14.73 -23.01 -5.95
C ARG A 171 13.47 -23.82 -6.22
N LEU A 172 13.00 -23.82 -7.47
CA LEU A 172 11.97 -24.76 -7.93
C LEU A 172 12.56 -26.18 -7.95
N LEU A 173 11.94 -27.09 -7.20
CA LEU A 173 12.39 -28.48 -7.10
C LEU A 173 11.52 -29.45 -7.91
N GLY A 174 10.22 -29.18 -8.01
CA GLY A 174 9.31 -30.05 -8.74
C GLY A 174 8.00 -29.36 -9.13
N ARG A 175 7.28 -30.01 -10.03
CA ARG A 175 5.93 -29.62 -10.47
C ARG A 175 5.04 -30.86 -10.59
N VAL A 176 3.75 -30.67 -10.36
CA VAL A 176 2.72 -31.70 -10.51
C VAL A 176 1.48 -31.07 -11.14
N SER A 177 0.99 -31.68 -12.22
CA SER A 177 -0.26 -31.30 -12.88
C SER A 177 -1.41 -32.17 -12.38
N VAL A 178 -2.52 -31.56 -12.00
CA VAL A 178 -3.72 -32.26 -11.54
C VAL A 178 -4.96 -31.58 -12.10
N GLU A 179 -5.79 -32.35 -12.81
CA GLU A 179 -7.07 -31.86 -13.33
C GLU A 179 -8.02 -31.50 -12.18
N GLY A 180 -8.58 -30.29 -12.23
CA GLY A 180 -9.54 -29.78 -11.26
C GLY A 180 -9.02 -29.62 -9.81
N ASP A 181 -9.96 -29.57 -8.86
CA ASP A 181 -9.69 -29.33 -7.44
C ASP A 181 -9.57 -30.65 -6.65
N LEU A 182 -8.57 -31.48 -6.98
CA LEU A 182 -8.35 -32.78 -6.30
C LEU A 182 -8.10 -32.62 -4.79
N PHE A 183 -7.17 -31.72 -4.43
CA PHE A 183 -6.78 -31.51 -3.06
C PHE A 183 -7.71 -30.51 -2.37
N LYS A 184 -8.24 -30.90 -1.22
CA LYS A 184 -9.14 -30.07 -0.40
C LYS A 184 -8.40 -29.39 0.75
N TYR A 185 -7.26 -29.95 1.15
CA TYR A 185 -6.55 -29.58 2.35
C TYR A 185 -5.06 -29.36 2.08
N ILE A 186 -4.50 -28.39 2.78
CA ILE A 186 -3.06 -28.12 2.83
C ILE A 186 -2.62 -27.93 4.28
N GLY A 187 -1.40 -28.32 4.59
CA GLY A 187 -0.84 -28.05 5.91
C GLY A 187 0.45 -28.81 6.17
N PHE A 188 0.53 -29.40 7.35
CA PHE A 188 1.73 -30.01 7.90
C PHE A 188 1.56 -31.51 8.14
N PHE A 189 2.63 -32.27 7.95
CA PHE A 189 2.68 -33.69 8.27
C PHE A 189 3.98 -34.07 8.99
N ALA A 190 3.89 -35.14 9.76
CA ALA A 190 5.02 -35.91 10.27
C ALA A 190 4.68 -37.39 10.05
N LYS A 191 5.64 -38.19 9.57
CA LYS A 191 5.47 -39.66 9.45
C LYS A 191 6.72 -40.41 9.85
N SER A 192 6.52 -41.64 10.30
CA SER A 192 7.58 -42.60 10.58
C SER A 192 7.15 -44.00 10.13
N SER A 193 7.90 -44.64 9.23
CA SER A 193 7.68 -46.05 8.90
C SER A 193 8.49 -47.01 9.80
N GLY A 194 9.27 -46.48 10.75
CA GLY A 194 10.25 -47.22 11.54
C GLY A 194 10.13 -47.02 13.05
N GLU A 195 11.18 -47.42 13.78
CA GLU A 195 11.22 -47.42 15.25
C GLU A 195 11.37 -46.02 15.89
N TYR A 196 11.72 -45.01 15.11
CA TYR A 196 11.95 -43.64 15.60
C TYR A 196 10.72 -42.76 15.39
N PRO A 197 10.38 -41.88 16.34
CA PRO A 197 9.33 -40.88 16.10
C PRO A 197 9.80 -39.80 15.11
N SER A 198 8.86 -39.16 14.43
CA SER A 198 9.12 -37.95 13.63
C SER A 198 8.60 -36.74 14.39
N SER A 199 9.44 -35.73 14.61
CA SER A 199 9.00 -34.50 15.29
C SER A 199 9.76 -33.27 14.88
N GLY A 200 9.10 -32.12 14.97
CA GLY A 200 9.67 -30.85 14.57
C GLY A 200 8.72 -29.70 14.82
N GLU A 201 9.15 -28.53 14.39
CA GLU A 201 8.39 -27.29 14.51
C GLU A 201 8.27 -26.60 13.16
N PHE A 202 7.10 -25.99 12.92
CA PHE A 202 6.86 -25.07 11.82
C PHE A 202 6.72 -23.65 12.36
N TYR A 203 7.24 -22.68 11.61
CA TYR A 203 7.25 -21.27 11.97
C TYR A 203 6.88 -20.40 10.77
N ASP A 204 6.43 -19.18 11.05
CA ASP A 204 6.34 -18.07 10.10
C ASP A 204 5.64 -18.43 8.80
N TRP A 205 4.63 -19.29 8.88
CA TRP A 205 3.88 -19.69 7.70
C TRP A 205 3.01 -18.54 7.19
N SER A 206 2.82 -18.51 5.88
CA SER A 206 1.85 -17.63 5.24
C SER A 206 1.06 -18.40 4.20
N PHE A 207 -0.24 -18.08 4.11
CA PHE A 207 -1.13 -18.60 3.09
C PHE A 207 -1.75 -17.43 2.34
N VAL A 208 -1.38 -17.28 1.07
CA VAL A 208 -1.80 -16.18 0.22
C VAL A 208 -2.63 -16.73 -0.94
N VAL A 209 -3.89 -16.30 -1.06
CA VAL A 209 -4.67 -16.56 -2.28
C VAL A 209 -4.15 -15.65 -3.39
N LEU A 210 -3.59 -16.25 -4.42
CA LEU A 210 -3.19 -15.58 -5.64
C LEU A 210 -4.46 -15.46 -6.50
N ARG A 211 -5.20 -14.37 -6.38
CA ARG A 211 -6.29 -14.17 -7.36
C ARG A 211 -5.69 -13.83 -8.72
N GLU A 212 -6.04 -14.58 -9.76
CA GLU A 212 -6.19 -14.00 -11.11
C GLU A 212 -7.42 -13.09 -11.03
N GLU A 213 -7.22 -11.83 -10.63
CA GLU A 213 -8.20 -10.78 -10.88
C GLU A 213 -7.58 -9.73 -11.80
N PRO A 214 -8.25 -9.33 -12.88
CA PRO A 214 -8.04 -8.00 -13.44
C PRO A 214 -8.35 -7.00 -12.31
N GLY A 215 -7.32 -6.32 -11.80
CA GLY A 215 -7.49 -5.23 -10.82
C GLY A 215 -6.90 -5.44 -9.42
N ARG A 216 -5.69 -6.02 -9.29
CA ARG A 216 -4.85 -5.85 -8.07
C ARG A 216 -4.49 -4.38 -7.79
N PHE A 217 -4.59 -3.56 -8.81
CA PHE A 217 -4.42 -2.12 -8.80
C PHE A 217 -5.52 -1.53 -9.67
N LYS A 218 -6.28 -0.59 -9.12
CA LYS A 218 -7.36 0.12 -9.80
C LYS A 218 -7.14 1.61 -9.63
N VAL A 219 -7.28 2.34 -10.72
CA VAL A 219 -7.38 3.81 -10.66
C VAL A 219 -8.87 4.13 -10.65
N LYS A 220 -9.34 4.66 -9.52
CA LYS A 220 -10.73 5.12 -9.38
C LYS A 220 -10.93 6.48 -10.03
N LYS A 221 -9.88 7.31 -9.97
CA LYS A 221 -9.91 8.69 -10.46
C LYS A 221 -8.52 9.10 -10.93
N ALA A 222 -8.45 9.73 -12.08
CA ALA A 222 -7.26 10.39 -12.59
C ALA A 222 -7.67 11.73 -13.20
N LEU A 223 -7.29 12.83 -12.56
CA LEU A 223 -7.73 14.18 -12.93
C LEU A 223 -6.54 15.07 -13.24
N LEU A 224 -6.70 15.95 -14.21
CA LEU A 224 -5.85 17.12 -14.37
C LEU A 224 -6.53 18.34 -13.74
N TYR A 225 -5.82 19.02 -12.83
CA TYR A 225 -6.27 20.25 -12.17
C TYR A 225 -5.76 21.55 -12.79
N GLY A 226 -4.86 21.46 -13.77
CA GLY A 226 -4.24 22.63 -14.39
C GLY A 226 -2.90 22.98 -13.74
N VAL A 227 -2.46 24.22 -13.94
CA VAL A 227 -1.22 24.72 -13.34
C VAL A 227 -1.48 25.13 -11.89
N SER A 228 -0.69 24.60 -10.97
CA SER A 228 -0.73 24.92 -9.55
C SER A 228 0.24 26.04 -9.20
N ASN A 229 0.27 26.44 -7.94
CA ASN A 229 1.24 27.38 -7.40
C ASN A 229 2.44 26.68 -6.72
N MET A 230 2.51 25.35 -6.80
CA MET A 230 3.63 24.56 -6.29
C MET A 230 4.73 24.52 -7.35
N ASP A 231 5.98 24.45 -6.90
CA ASP A 231 7.18 24.48 -7.76
C ASP A 231 8.17 23.48 -7.17
N TYR A 232 8.04 22.23 -7.59
CA TYR A 232 8.85 21.09 -7.15
C TYR A 232 9.82 20.60 -8.22
N VAL A 233 9.47 20.81 -9.48
CA VAL A 233 10.17 20.21 -10.63
C VAL A 233 10.48 21.24 -11.71
N SER A 234 11.30 20.81 -12.66
CA SER A 234 11.78 21.62 -13.78
C SER A 234 11.87 20.75 -15.03
N ALA A 235 12.45 21.27 -16.11
CA ALA A 235 12.76 20.49 -17.30
C ALA A 235 13.86 19.41 -17.10
N SER A 236 14.22 19.08 -15.86
CA SER A 236 15.25 18.11 -15.49
C SER A 236 14.67 16.84 -14.85
N GLU A 237 15.49 15.81 -14.68
CA GLU A 237 15.13 14.57 -13.96
C GLU A 237 15.22 14.70 -12.43
N GLU A 238 15.62 15.87 -11.92
CA GLU A 238 15.83 16.11 -10.50
C GLU A 238 14.66 16.87 -9.88
N LEU A 239 14.47 16.70 -8.57
CA LEU A 239 13.54 17.50 -7.76
C LEU A 239 14.12 18.91 -7.58
N LEU A 240 13.96 19.73 -8.61
CA LEU A 240 14.48 21.09 -8.66
C LEU A 240 13.38 22.05 -9.13
N PRO A 241 13.06 23.08 -8.34
CA PRO A 241 12.14 24.14 -8.76
C PRO A 241 12.73 24.98 -9.90
N ASP A 242 11.86 25.53 -10.77
CA ASP A 242 12.25 26.43 -11.86
C ASP A 242 11.72 27.87 -11.72
N GLY A 243 10.98 28.16 -10.65
CA GLY A 243 10.38 29.45 -10.37
C GLY A 243 8.98 29.63 -10.96
N TYR A 244 8.42 28.62 -11.62
CA TYR A 244 7.08 28.62 -12.19
C TYR A 244 6.20 27.54 -11.55
N GLY A 245 4.89 27.71 -11.69
CA GLY A 245 3.92 26.75 -11.15
C GLY A 245 3.90 25.44 -11.94
N ASP A 246 3.84 24.32 -11.23
CA ASP A 246 3.77 22.98 -11.80
C ASP A 246 2.35 22.57 -12.15
N GLY A 247 2.20 21.81 -13.24
CA GLY A 247 0.96 21.11 -13.59
C GLY A 247 0.61 20.06 -12.54
N ARG A 248 -0.61 20.09 -12.01
CA ARG A 248 -1.08 19.18 -10.95
C ARG A 248 -2.06 18.15 -11.48
N PHE A 249 -1.73 16.88 -11.25
CA PHE A 249 -2.64 15.75 -11.44
C PHE A 249 -3.04 15.16 -10.10
N TYR A 250 -4.28 14.70 -9.99
CA TYR A 250 -4.81 14.05 -8.80
C TYR A 250 -5.22 12.61 -9.12
N LEU A 251 -4.84 11.69 -8.24
CA LEU A 251 -5.13 10.28 -8.37
C LEU A 251 -5.89 9.78 -7.14
N GLU A 252 -6.92 8.97 -7.38
CA GLU A 252 -7.49 8.06 -6.39
C GLU A 252 -7.23 6.63 -6.86
N ILE A 253 -6.47 5.88 -6.07
CA ILE A 253 -6.00 4.55 -6.43
C ILE A 253 -6.29 3.56 -5.31
N GLU A 254 -6.55 2.32 -5.68
CA GLU A 254 -6.73 1.23 -4.74
C GLU A 254 -5.91 0.04 -5.21
N GLY A 255 -5.13 -0.54 -4.30
CA GLY A 255 -4.39 -1.75 -4.63
C GLY A 255 -3.95 -2.50 -3.38
N ARG A 256 -3.64 -3.78 -3.54
CA ARG A 256 -3.23 -4.64 -2.42
C ARG A 256 -2.09 -5.56 -2.81
N GLY A 257 -1.04 -5.56 -1.99
CA GLY A 257 0.05 -6.53 -2.12
C GLY A 257 0.99 -6.27 -3.29
N LEU A 258 0.99 -5.03 -3.80
CA LEU A 258 1.87 -4.55 -4.86
C LEU A 258 2.49 -3.21 -4.45
N ALA A 259 3.52 -2.77 -5.16
CA ALA A 259 4.01 -1.41 -5.11
C ALA A 259 3.99 -0.77 -6.49
N ILE A 260 3.78 0.55 -6.54
CA ILE A 260 4.04 1.35 -7.75
C ILE A 260 5.54 1.62 -7.78
N THR A 261 6.21 1.18 -8.84
CA THR A 261 7.67 1.31 -9.03
C THR A 261 8.04 2.41 -10.02
N ALA A 262 7.11 2.82 -10.88
CA ALA A 262 7.23 4.04 -11.67
C ALA A 262 5.85 4.58 -12.07
N ILE A 263 5.81 5.88 -12.34
CA ILE A 263 4.67 6.61 -12.91
C ILE A 263 5.18 7.38 -14.13
N GLU A 264 4.44 7.36 -15.23
CA GLU A 264 4.69 8.18 -16.43
C GLU A 264 3.41 8.92 -16.78
N ILE A 265 3.55 10.20 -17.09
CA ILE A 265 2.46 11.04 -17.62
C ILE A 265 2.83 11.39 -19.06
N ARG A 266 1.93 11.07 -19.99
CA ARG A 266 2.13 11.31 -21.41
C ARG A 266 1.01 12.17 -21.98
N GLY A 267 1.38 13.29 -22.59
CA GLY A 267 0.48 14.20 -23.30
C GLY A 267 0.48 13.93 -24.80
N TYR A 268 -0.72 13.76 -25.35
CA TYR A 268 -0.99 13.60 -26.78
C TYR A 268 -1.72 14.86 -27.27
N GLY A 269 -1.04 15.67 -28.07
CA GLY A 269 -1.56 16.95 -28.54
C GLY A 269 -0.57 17.70 -29.43
N VAL A 270 -0.78 19.01 -29.59
CA VAL A 270 0.06 19.88 -30.44
C VAL A 270 1.47 20.04 -29.89
N LYS A 271 1.61 20.00 -28.57
CA LYS A 271 2.90 19.90 -27.87
C LYS A 271 2.97 18.53 -27.22
N GLY A 272 3.94 17.73 -27.65
CA GLY A 272 4.23 16.47 -26.96
C GLY A 272 4.66 16.74 -25.53
N ALA A 273 4.23 15.89 -24.60
CA ALA A 273 4.55 16.04 -23.19
C ALA A 273 4.85 14.66 -22.61
N LEU A 274 5.92 14.56 -21.83
CA LEU A 274 6.37 13.30 -21.25
C LEU A 274 7.14 13.61 -19.97
N TRP A 275 6.67 13.05 -18.86
CA TRP A 275 7.32 13.11 -17.56
C TRP A 275 7.23 11.75 -16.90
N ASN A 276 8.22 11.36 -16.09
CA ASN A 276 8.12 10.11 -15.34
C ASN A 276 8.90 10.13 -14.01
N THR A 277 8.89 9.00 -13.30
CA THR A 277 9.69 8.76 -12.10
C THR A 277 10.75 7.68 -12.34
N ILE A 278 11.26 7.54 -13.56
CA ILE A 278 12.27 6.56 -13.93
C ILE A 278 13.62 7.27 -13.89
N PRO A 279 14.57 6.83 -13.06
CA PRO A 279 15.83 7.54 -12.92
C PRO A 279 16.73 7.34 -14.16
N ALA A 280 17.41 8.42 -14.58
CA ALA A 280 18.48 8.41 -15.58
C ALA A 280 18.05 7.98 -17.00
N ASP A 281 16.85 8.35 -17.44
CA ASP A 281 16.35 8.09 -18.80
C ASP A 281 16.25 9.36 -19.69
N GLY A 282 16.63 10.51 -19.13
CA GLY A 282 16.59 11.85 -19.73
C GLY A 282 15.21 12.50 -19.73
N ILE A 283 14.20 11.95 -19.07
CA ILE A 283 12.82 12.45 -19.09
C ILE A 283 12.54 13.32 -17.85
N PRO A 284 11.95 14.52 -18.01
CA PRO A 284 11.65 15.38 -16.86
C PRO A 284 10.83 14.69 -15.76
N LEU A 285 11.14 15.01 -14.51
CA LEU A 285 10.64 14.30 -13.34
C LEU A 285 9.15 14.58 -13.05
N VAL A 286 8.46 13.58 -12.50
CA VAL A 286 7.18 13.74 -11.78
C VAL A 286 7.44 13.76 -10.28
N ALA A 287 7.12 14.86 -9.59
CA ALA A 287 7.06 14.88 -8.14
C ALA A 287 5.75 14.24 -7.66
N VAL A 288 5.84 13.32 -6.70
CA VAL A 288 4.74 12.50 -6.21
C VAL A 288 4.57 12.74 -4.71
N LEU A 289 3.41 13.27 -4.32
CA LEU A 289 3.08 13.54 -2.92
C LEU A 289 1.89 12.68 -2.48
N ASP A 290 1.87 12.30 -1.21
CA ASP A 290 0.71 11.67 -0.58
C ASP A 290 -0.42 12.66 -0.24
N GLU A 291 -1.46 12.17 0.41
CA GLU A 291 -2.62 12.96 0.83
C GLU A 291 -2.33 14.00 1.93
N PHE A 292 -1.17 13.90 2.57
CA PHE A 292 -0.72 14.80 3.63
C PHE A 292 0.38 15.76 3.14
N GLY A 293 0.68 15.77 1.84
CA GLY A 293 1.71 16.61 1.25
C GLY A 293 3.15 16.08 1.41
N ASN A 294 3.34 14.84 1.87
CA ASN A 294 4.69 14.28 1.98
C ASN A 294 5.21 13.81 0.62
N LEU A 295 6.44 14.20 0.28
CA LEU A 295 7.12 13.76 -0.94
C LEU A 295 7.49 12.26 -0.86
N LEU A 296 7.10 11.50 -1.89
CA LEU A 296 7.31 10.06 -1.97
C LEU A 296 8.47 9.64 -2.89
N ASN A 297 9.02 10.57 -3.67
CA ASN A 297 10.21 10.32 -4.47
C ASN A 297 11.43 10.09 -3.57
N PHE A 298 12.31 9.16 -3.97
CA PHE A 298 13.67 9.07 -3.43
C PHE A 298 14.56 10.17 -4.02
N GLY A 299 15.76 10.35 -3.47
CA GLY A 299 16.71 11.35 -3.97
C GLY A 299 17.13 11.18 -5.44
N SER A 300 16.89 10.00 -6.02
CA SER A 300 17.09 9.74 -7.45
C SER A 300 15.86 10.05 -8.32
N GLY A 301 14.80 10.65 -7.78
CA GLY A 301 13.53 10.89 -8.48
C GLY A 301 12.62 9.66 -8.58
N SER A 302 13.14 8.45 -8.35
CA SER A 302 12.36 7.20 -8.38
C SER A 302 11.35 7.09 -7.24
N VAL A 303 10.36 6.20 -7.38
CA VAL A 303 9.35 5.93 -6.35
C VAL A 303 9.24 4.44 -6.02
N ASN A 304 8.78 4.13 -4.80
CA ASN A 304 8.36 2.79 -4.42
C ASN A 304 7.18 2.89 -3.45
N ILE A 305 5.97 2.95 -3.99
CA ILE A 305 4.76 3.27 -3.22
C ILE A 305 4.02 1.96 -2.92
N SER A 306 4.08 1.49 -1.67
CA SER A 306 3.38 0.28 -1.26
C SER A 306 1.86 0.47 -1.26
N MET A 307 1.14 -0.41 -1.95
CA MET A 307 -0.31 -0.41 -2.05
C MET A 307 -0.94 -1.35 -1.02
N ARG A 308 -1.64 -0.75 -0.05
CA ARG A 308 -2.39 -1.42 1.02
C ARG A 308 -3.76 -0.76 1.20
N GLY A 309 -4.65 -1.00 0.24
CA GLY A 309 -5.97 -0.40 0.17
C GLY A 309 -5.96 0.90 -0.64
N TYR A 310 -6.78 1.85 -0.22
CA TYR A 310 -6.98 3.13 -0.89
C TYR A 310 -5.84 4.11 -0.59
N LYS A 311 -5.45 4.90 -1.60
CA LYS A 311 -4.55 6.06 -1.48
C LYS A 311 -5.00 7.16 -2.44
N SER A 312 -4.80 8.40 -2.04
CA SER A 312 -4.78 9.54 -2.96
C SER A 312 -3.38 10.10 -3.12
N LEU A 313 -3.02 10.47 -4.34
CA LEU A 313 -1.72 11.05 -4.68
C LEU A 313 -1.91 12.36 -5.44
N ASN A 314 -1.00 13.29 -5.21
CA ASN A 314 -0.83 14.48 -6.03
C ASN A 314 0.45 14.33 -6.85
N LEU A 315 0.36 14.51 -8.16
CA LEU A 315 1.50 14.49 -9.07
C LEU A 315 1.74 15.90 -9.60
N TYR A 316 2.99 16.37 -9.54
CA TYR A 316 3.41 17.67 -10.06
C TYR A 316 4.42 17.48 -11.18
N VAL A 317 4.21 18.20 -12.27
CA VAL A 317 5.06 18.17 -13.47
C VAL A 317 5.37 19.57 -13.96
N TRP A 318 6.58 19.74 -14.48
CA TRP A 318 7.00 20.98 -15.12
C TRP A 318 6.07 21.32 -16.30
N ASP A 319 5.48 22.51 -16.33
CA ASP A 319 4.59 22.91 -17.43
C ASP A 319 5.38 23.36 -18.68
N ASN A 320 5.46 22.48 -19.68
CA ASN A 320 6.01 22.81 -21.01
C ASN A 320 5.02 23.58 -21.93
N GLY A 321 3.93 24.09 -21.34
CA GLY A 321 2.82 24.76 -22.00
C GLY A 321 1.77 23.81 -22.58
N SER A 322 1.76 22.54 -22.16
CA SER A 322 0.75 21.55 -22.58
C SER A 322 -0.38 21.38 -21.57
N ILE A 323 -0.17 21.76 -20.30
CA ILE A 323 -1.12 21.57 -19.21
C ILE A 323 -2.43 22.32 -19.48
N ASN A 324 -2.33 23.57 -19.90
CA ASN A 324 -3.50 24.42 -20.20
C ASN A 324 -4.00 24.35 -21.65
N ASP A 325 -3.32 23.61 -22.56
CA ASP A 325 -3.82 23.41 -23.93
C ASP A 325 -4.93 22.36 -23.95
N GLU A 326 -6.18 22.78 -24.15
CA GLU A 326 -7.36 21.91 -24.18
C GLU A 326 -7.32 20.80 -25.23
N ARG A 327 -6.49 20.94 -26.26
CA ARG A 327 -6.34 19.92 -27.30
C ARG A 327 -5.42 18.79 -26.85
N THR A 328 -4.64 19.00 -25.80
CA THR A 328 -3.77 17.97 -25.22
C THR A 328 -4.58 17.06 -24.30
N LYS A 329 -4.56 15.76 -24.61
CA LYS A 329 -5.08 14.69 -23.77
C LYS A 329 -3.93 14.03 -23.03
N PHE A 330 -4.16 13.57 -21.82
CA PHE A 330 -3.11 12.93 -21.02
C PHE A 330 -3.52 11.51 -20.66
N ASP A 331 -2.54 10.61 -20.66
CA ASP A 331 -2.64 9.29 -20.05
C ASP A 331 -1.60 9.20 -18.92
N ILE A 332 -1.94 8.45 -17.87
CA ILE A 332 -1.00 8.09 -16.81
C ILE A 332 -0.77 6.59 -16.88
N THR A 333 0.50 6.19 -16.94
CA THR A 333 0.92 4.80 -16.87
C THR A 333 1.56 4.51 -15.52
N PHE A 334 1.23 3.36 -14.93
CA PHE A 334 1.79 2.85 -13.70
C PHE A 334 2.55 1.56 -13.97
N TRP A 335 3.77 1.45 -13.45
CA TRP A 335 4.56 0.23 -13.43
C TRP A 335 4.43 -0.36 -12.04
N LEU A 336 4.02 -1.63 -11.98
CA LEU A 336 3.78 -2.33 -10.74
C LEU A 336 4.92 -3.29 -10.42
N SER A 337 5.11 -3.57 -9.13
CA SER A 337 6.17 -4.46 -8.63
C SER A 337 6.06 -5.91 -9.10
N ASP A 338 4.92 -6.30 -9.66
CA ASP A 338 4.71 -7.62 -10.30
C ASP A 338 5.02 -7.61 -11.81
N GLY A 339 5.53 -6.49 -12.34
CA GLY A 339 5.91 -6.31 -13.74
C GLY A 339 4.76 -5.87 -14.64
N GLN A 340 3.52 -5.77 -14.14
CA GLN A 340 2.40 -5.26 -14.93
C GLN A 340 2.49 -3.76 -15.16
N LYS A 341 1.88 -3.31 -16.28
CA LYS A 341 1.66 -1.91 -16.57
C LYS A 341 0.16 -1.64 -16.69
N LEU A 342 -0.30 -0.55 -16.08
CA LEU A 342 -1.67 -0.07 -16.24
C LEU A 342 -1.62 1.36 -16.77
N THR A 343 -2.30 1.62 -17.88
CA THR A 343 -2.47 2.96 -18.44
C THR A 343 -3.92 3.37 -18.32
N VAL A 344 -4.17 4.58 -17.82
CA VAL A 344 -5.52 5.15 -17.73
C VAL A 344 -5.55 6.55 -18.33
N PRO A 345 -6.65 6.93 -19.00
CA PRO A 345 -6.83 8.29 -19.45
C PRO A 345 -7.05 9.23 -18.26
N VAL A 346 -6.55 10.45 -18.39
CA VAL A 346 -6.79 11.53 -17.44
C VAL A 346 -8.00 12.32 -17.87
N GLU A 347 -8.95 12.46 -16.97
CA GLU A 347 -10.06 13.39 -17.16
C GLU A 347 -9.60 14.80 -16.80
N ARG A 348 -9.88 15.77 -17.68
CA ARG A 348 -9.84 17.17 -17.26
C ARG A 348 -11.07 17.38 -16.40
N GLU A 349 -10.89 17.66 -15.12
CA GLU A 349 -11.99 18.16 -14.33
C GLU A 349 -12.42 19.48 -14.96
N LEU A 350 -13.71 19.63 -15.33
CA LEU A 350 -14.23 20.84 -15.95
C LEU A 350 -14.01 22.02 -14.99
N ILE A 351 -12.88 22.71 -15.16
CA ILE A 351 -12.57 23.94 -14.47
C ILE A 351 -13.56 24.95 -15.05
N TYR A 352 -14.49 25.42 -14.22
CA TYR A 352 -15.39 26.48 -14.64
C TYR A 352 -14.54 27.68 -15.02
N ARG A 353 -14.53 27.96 -16.33
CA ARG A 353 -13.96 29.18 -16.89
C ARG A 353 -15.02 30.25 -16.78
N ARG A 354 -14.92 31.14 -15.78
CA ARG A 354 -15.13 32.60 -15.88
C ARG A 354 -15.61 33.22 -14.56
N SER A 355 -14.99 34.36 -14.23
CA SER A 355 -15.49 35.41 -13.34
C SER A 355 -15.80 34.93 -11.93
N LEU A 356 -14.81 35.03 -11.04
CA LEU A 356 -15.04 35.00 -9.59
C LEU A 356 -14.93 36.43 -9.04
N ALA A 357 -15.94 36.83 -8.26
CA ALA A 357 -15.92 38.06 -7.50
C ALA A 357 -15.98 37.76 -6.00
N VAL A 358 -15.21 38.50 -5.21
CA VAL A 358 -15.41 38.58 -3.76
C VAL A 358 -16.47 39.63 -3.52
N GLU A 359 -17.69 39.21 -3.20
CA GLU A 359 -18.77 40.14 -2.86
C GLU A 359 -18.54 40.74 -1.48
N GLU A 360 -18.03 39.93 -0.55
CA GLU A 360 -17.79 40.35 0.82
C GLU A 360 -16.69 39.50 1.46
N CYS A 361 -15.78 40.13 2.20
CA CYS A 361 -14.90 39.47 3.14
C CYS A 361 -14.86 40.28 4.43
N VAL A 362 -15.35 39.72 5.53
CA VAL A 362 -15.52 40.42 6.81
C VAL A 362 -14.93 39.62 7.94
N ILE A 363 -14.07 40.25 8.75
CA ILE A 363 -13.61 39.72 10.02
C ILE A 363 -14.71 39.95 11.06
N LEU A 364 -15.17 38.86 11.67
CA LEU A 364 -16.19 38.87 12.72
C LEU A 364 -15.57 38.99 14.12
N GLY A 365 -14.30 38.63 14.27
CA GLY A 365 -13.57 38.63 15.54
C GLY A 365 -13.17 37.23 15.96
N ILE A 366 -12.97 36.98 17.26
CA ILE A 366 -12.75 35.61 17.76
C ILE A 366 -14.08 34.85 17.68
N GLY A 367 -14.08 33.73 16.94
CA GLY A 367 -15.24 32.86 16.82
C GLY A 367 -15.19 31.68 17.80
N PRO A 368 -16.13 30.72 17.71
CA PRO A 368 -16.28 29.63 18.67
C PRO A 368 -15.45 28.36 18.36
N LYS A 369 -14.63 28.37 17.30
CA LYS A 369 -13.90 27.18 16.83
C LYS A 369 -12.42 27.30 17.13
N ASP A 370 -11.75 26.16 17.26
CA ASP A 370 -10.32 25.99 17.51
C ASP A 370 -9.83 24.87 16.58
N TYR A 371 -9.47 25.26 15.37
CA TYR A 371 -8.99 24.38 14.31
C TYR A 371 -7.49 24.59 14.05
N VAL A 372 -6.96 25.78 14.31
CA VAL A 372 -5.64 26.20 13.83
C VAL A 372 -4.74 26.71 14.94
N SER A 373 -3.44 26.80 14.63
CA SER A 373 -2.39 27.24 15.54
C SER A 373 -1.35 28.03 14.74
N GLU A 374 -0.16 28.27 15.30
CA GLU A 374 0.98 28.83 14.56
C GLU A 374 1.59 27.86 13.54
N ALA A 375 1.07 26.62 13.43
CA ALA A 375 1.57 25.61 12.51
C ALA A 375 1.06 25.79 11.07
N GLU A 376 1.80 25.21 10.12
CA GLU A 376 1.42 25.06 8.71
C GLU A 376 0.49 23.85 8.46
N GLU A 377 -0.22 23.39 9.47
CA GLU A 377 -1.15 22.26 9.39
C GLU A 377 -2.36 22.51 10.30
N ILE A 378 -3.47 21.84 10.03
CA ILE A 378 -4.68 21.91 10.85
C ILE A 378 -4.37 21.29 12.22
N ARG A 379 -4.20 22.15 13.21
CA ARG A 379 -3.85 21.78 14.58
C ARG A 379 -4.39 22.82 15.53
N ALA A 380 -5.30 22.40 16.41
CA ALA A 380 -5.84 23.20 17.50
C ALA A 380 -4.77 23.57 18.54
N ASP A 381 -4.84 24.77 19.11
CA ASP A 381 -3.94 25.25 20.18
C ASP A 381 -4.63 25.42 21.55
N GLY A 382 -5.92 25.10 21.64
CA GLY A 382 -6.73 25.25 22.84
C GLY A 382 -7.36 26.65 22.99
N LYS A 383 -7.22 27.54 22.00
CA LYS A 383 -7.81 28.88 21.98
C LYS A 383 -8.74 29.04 20.79
N PRO A 384 -9.82 29.81 20.91
CA PRO A 384 -10.68 30.02 19.76
C PRO A 384 -10.02 30.93 18.71
N ASP A 385 -10.30 30.62 17.44
CA ASP A 385 -9.69 31.22 16.27
C ASP A 385 -10.33 32.54 15.85
N LEU A 386 -9.54 33.36 15.14
CA LEU A 386 -10.05 34.49 14.38
C LEU A 386 -10.97 33.97 13.26
N HIS A 387 -12.17 34.55 13.20
CA HIS A 387 -13.24 34.14 12.29
C HIS A 387 -13.51 35.20 11.24
N LEU A 388 -13.53 34.79 9.98
CA LEU A 388 -13.95 35.60 8.86
C LEU A 388 -15.08 34.92 8.09
N VAL A 389 -15.91 35.75 7.45
CA VAL A 389 -16.89 35.30 6.45
C VAL A 389 -16.46 35.81 5.09
N LEU A 390 -16.37 34.89 4.13
CA LEU A 390 -16.06 35.13 2.73
C LEU A 390 -17.27 34.77 1.87
N ARG A 391 -17.84 35.77 1.18
CA ARG A 391 -18.91 35.57 0.21
C ARG A 391 -18.38 35.76 -1.20
N LEU A 392 -18.63 34.75 -2.01
CA LEU A 392 -18.13 34.65 -3.37
C LEU A 392 -19.30 34.52 -4.33
N LYS A 393 -19.14 35.12 -5.50
CA LYS A 393 -20.08 34.98 -6.61
C LYS A 393 -19.34 34.70 -7.90
N GLY A 394 -19.82 33.71 -8.63
CA GLY A 394 -19.24 33.32 -9.91
C GLY A 394 -19.09 31.82 -10.07
N GLU A 395 -18.32 31.44 -11.08
CA GLU A 395 -17.98 30.04 -11.33
C GLU A 395 -16.46 29.91 -11.50
N ALA A 396 -15.78 29.39 -10.47
CA ALA A 396 -14.34 29.21 -10.49
C ALA A 396 -13.89 28.11 -9.51
N THR A 397 -12.66 27.64 -9.71
CA THR A 397 -11.97 26.75 -8.76
C THR A 397 -10.86 27.52 -8.08
N ILE A 398 -10.94 27.64 -6.75
CA ILE A 398 -9.94 28.30 -5.91
C ILE A 398 -8.96 27.24 -5.43
N THR A 399 -7.69 27.46 -5.70
CA THR A 399 -6.56 26.58 -5.33
C THR A 399 -5.75 27.14 -4.18
N GLY A 400 -5.95 28.41 -3.83
CA GLY A 400 -5.27 29.03 -2.70
C GLY A 400 -5.95 30.29 -2.20
N ILE A 401 -5.79 30.55 -0.91
CA ILE A 401 -6.23 31.78 -0.26
C ILE A 401 -5.08 32.32 0.57
N GLU A 402 -4.82 33.62 0.44
CA GLU A 402 -3.89 34.35 1.30
C GLU A 402 -4.65 35.46 2.02
N LEU A 403 -4.41 35.61 3.31
CA LEU A 403 -4.87 36.72 4.13
C LEU A 403 -3.65 37.42 4.71
N PHE A 404 -3.51 38.72 4.43
CA PHE A 404 -2.40 39.48 4.99
C PHE A 404 -2.76 40.93 5.31
N SER A 405 -2.06 41.47 6.29
CA SER A 405 -2.11 42.89 6.63
C SER A 405 -1.43 43.74 5.56
N VAL A 406 -2.08 44.79 5.10
CA VAL A 406 -1.49 45.82 4.21
C VAL A 406 -1.02 47.06 4.98
N SER A 407 -1.43 47.21 6.24
CA SER A 407 -0.90 48.21 7.17
C SER A 407 -0.76 47.63 8.58
N GLY A 408 0.14 48.19 9.38
CA GLY A 408 0.42 47.70 10.73
C GLY A 408 1.44 46.55 10.74
N PRO A 409 1.39 45.65 11.75
CA PRO A 409 2.34 44.53 11.86
C PRO A 409 2.14 43.53 10.71
N ASN A 410 3.23 42.87 10.29
CA ASN A 410 3.21 41.89 9.20
C ASN A 410 2.51 40.60 9.64
N LEU A 411 1.19 40.55 9.45
CA LEU A 411 0.33 39.42 9.74
C LEU A 411 0.00 38.72 8.43
N ARG A 412 0.20 37.40 8.38
CA ARG A 412 -0.07 36.56 7.22
C ARG A 412 -0.50 35.16 7.64
N TRP A 413 -1.46 34.65 6.87
CA TRP A 413 -1.96 33.28 6.85
C TRP A 413 -2.24 32.92 5.39
N ASP A 414 -2.16 31.65 5.06
CA ASP A 414 -2.59 31.17 3.75
C ASP A 414 -3.00 29.68 3.76
N THR A 415 -3.36 29.15 2.60
CA THR A 415 -3.67 27.73 2.40
C THR A 415 -2.57 27.04 1.61
N PHE A 416 -1.32 27.51 1.71
CA PHE A 416 -0.19 26.95 0.98
C PHE A 416 0.72 26.20 1.95
N THR A 417 1.36 25.15 1.45
CA THR A 417 2.20 24.27 2.27
C THR A 417 3.67 24.63 2.12
N GLY A 418 4.43 24.60 3.21
CA GLY A 418 5.91 24.65 3.20
C GLY A 418 6.49 26.05 3.03
N ASN A 419 5.73 27.11 3.35
CA ASN A 419 6.16 28.50 3.25
C ASN A 419 6.37 29.19 4.62
N SER A 420 6.27 28.40 5.69
CA SER A 420 6.27 28.78 7.11
C SER A 420 5.15 29.73 7.56
N TYR A 421 4.05 29.87 6.80
CA TYR A 421 2.89 30.67 7.21
C TYR A 421 1.79 29.81 7.84
N PRO A 422 1.15 30.27 8.93
CA PRO A 422 0.07 29.50 9.56
C PRO A 422 -1.14 29.35 8.64
N VAL A 423 -1.82 28.21 8.74
CA VAL A 423 -2.89 27.84 7.83
C VAL A 423 -4.18 28.65 8.03
N ILE A 424 -4.94 28.79 6.94
CA ILE A 424 -6.35 29.17 6.94
C ILE A 424 -7.19 27.90 6.81
N VAL A 425 -8.10 27.66 7.75
CA VAL A 425 -9.09 26.57 7.63
C VAL A 425 -10.40 27.10 7.08
N LEU A 426 -10.96 26.41 6.07
CA LEU A 426 -12.24 26.75 5.47
C LEU A 426 -13.33 25.78 5.89
N THR A 427 -14.48 26.31 6.31
CA THR A 427 -15.69 25.53 6.57
C THR A 427 -16.94 26.14 5.94
N ASP A 428 -18.01 25.33 5.81
CA ASP A 428 -19.37 25.84 5.61
C ASP A 428 -20.00 26.30 6.94
N GLU A 429 -21.25 26.78 6.89
CA GLU A 429 -22.02 27.22 8.06
C GLU A 429 -22.29 26.09 9.08
N LYS A 430 -22.28 24.83 8.63
CA LYS A 430 -22.49 23.64 9.46
C LYS A 430 -21.19 23.11 10.06
N GLY A 431 -20.05 23.68 9.68
CA GLY A 431 -18.72 23.26 10.11
C GLY A 431 -18.12 22.12 9.27
N HIS A 432 -18.67 21.82 8.08
CA HIS A 432 -18.03 20.91 7.14
C HIS A 432 -16.73 21.54 6.61
N LEU A 433 -15.63 20.78 6.67
CA LEU A 433 -14.29 21.22 6.28
C LEU A 433 -14.07 21.13 4.77
N PHE A 434 -13.50 22.18 4.20
CA PHE A 434 -13.02 22.23 2.81
C PHE A 434 -11.49 22.17 2.69
N SER A 435 -10.78 22.37 3.79
CA SER A 435 -9.32 22.28 3.85
C SER A 435 -8.86 20.83 4.09
N ALA A 436 -7.78 20.42 3.42
CA ALA A 436 -7.04 19.21 3.76
C ALA A 436 -6.23 19.42 5.04
N TYR A 437 -5.66 18.34 5.59
CA TYR A 437 -4.90 18.38 6.85
C TYR A 437 -3.72 19.37 6.81
N ASP A 438 -3.08 19.51 5.65
CA ASP A 438 -1.98 20.43 5.39
C ASP A 438 -2.45 21.88 5.13
N GLY A 439 -3.75 22.17 5.31
CA GLY A 439 -4.33 23.49 5.07
C GLY A 439 -4.62 23.79 3.59
N SER A 440 -4.19 22.95 2.66
CA SER A 440 -4.44 23.14 1.22
C SER A 440 -5.93 23.03 0.89
N ILE A 441 -6.36 23.74 -0.16
CA ILE A 441 -7.76 23.76 -0.59
C ILE A 441 -7.91 23.46 -2.08
N TYR A 442 -9.08 22.92 -2.42
CA TYR A 442 -9.58 22.84 -3.79
C TYR A 442 -11.08 23.13 -3.77
N LEU A 443 -11.42 24.42 -3.82
CA LEU A 443 -12.78 24.89 -3.60
C LEU A 443 -13.47 25.25 -4.91
N LYS A 444 -14.50 24.49 -5.29
CA LYS A 444 -15.34 24.81 -6.44
C LYS A 444 -16.47 25.74 -6.02
N VAL A 445 -16.51 26.92 -6.61
CA VAL A 445 -17.60 27.89 -6.44
C VAL A 445 -18.49 27.81 -7.68
N LYS A 446 -19.80 27.68 -7.48
CA LYS A 446 -20.80 27.74 -8.55
C LYS A 446 -21.97 28.61 -8.11
N GLY A 447 -22.14 29.76 -8.76
CA GLY A 447 -23.14 30.75 -8.35
C GLY A 447 -22.66 31.51 -7.12
N GLU A 448 -23.46 31.53 -6.05
CA GLU A 448 -23.14 32.23 -4.80
C GLU A 448 -22.72 31.21 -3.72
N GLY A 449 -21.67 31.54 -2.96
CA GLY A 449 -21.16 30.69 -1.89
C GLY A 449 -20.70 31.52 -0.69
N THR A 450 -21.01 31.03 0.52
CA THR A 450 -20.53 31.62 1.78
C THR A 450 -19.63 30.62 2.50
N TYR A 451 -18.44 31.08 2.86
CA TYR A 451 -17.41 30.28 3.50
C TYR A 451 -16.93 30.96 4.78
N HIS A 452 -16.63 30.15 5.79
CA HIS A 452 -16.04 30.60 7.04
C HIS A 452 -14.56 30.27 7.03
N LEU A 453 -13.74 31.29 7.27
CA LEU A 453 -12.29 31.16 7.36
C LEU A 453 -11.88 31.28 8.83
N TRP A 454 -11.03 30.36 9.27
CA TRP A 454 -10.52 30.27 10.63
C TRP A 454 -8.99 30.43 10.58
N CYS A 455 -8.49 31.43 11.31
CA CYS A 455 -7.07 31.77 11.37
C CYS A 455 -6.63 31.84 12.83
N TYR A 456 -5.42 31.36 13.12
CA TYR A 456 -4.88 31.47 14.48
C TYR A 456 -4.76 32.96 14.88
N ASP A 457 -5.20 33.30 16.09
CA ASP A 457 -5.14 34.67 16.59
C ASP A 457 -3.70 35.09 16.92
N LYS A 458 -3.05 35.79 15.99
CA LYS A 458 -1.73 36.44 16.18
C LYS A 458 -1.81 37.74 17.00
N GLY A 459 -2.70 37.82 17.98
CA GLY A 459 -2.98 39.03 18.75
C GLY A 459 -3.66 40.11 17.91
N PHE A 460 -4.53 39.71 16.98
CA PHE A 460 -5.24 40.56 16.04
C PHE A 460 -5.90 41.78 16.71
N PHE A 461 -6.48 41.58 17.90
CA PHE A 461 -7.16 42.64 18.66
C PHE A 461 -6.24 43.73 19.21
N ASN A 462 -4.93 43.50 19.24
CA ASN A 462 -3.94 44.51 19.61
C ASN A 462 -3.71 45.54 18.48
N PHE A 463 -4.23 45.30 17.28
CA PHE A 463 -3.94 46.07 16.07
C PHE A 463 -5.22 46.57 15.39
N LYS A 464 -6.01 47.35 16.14
CA LYS A 464 -7.32 47.87 15.67
C LYS A 464 -7.24 48.66 14.37
N ASP A 465 -6.09 49.25 14.05
CA ASP A 465 -5.88 50.08 12.86
C ASP A 465 -5.29 49.34 11.64
N ALA A 466 -4.93 48.06 11.77
CA ALA A 466 -4.39 47.28 10.66
C ALA A 466 -5.46 47.03 9.59
N SER A 467 -5.17 47.27 8.31
CA SER A 467 -6.06 46.90 7.20
C SER A 467 -5.55 45.61 6.54
N PHE A 468 -6.46 44.85 5.93
CA PHE A 468 -6.17 43.51 5.42
C PHE A 468 -6.64 43.35 3.97
N ARG A 469 -6.00 42.44 3.25
CA ARG A 469 -6.42 41.97 1.94
C ARG A 469 -6.51 40.45 1.92
N ILE A 470 -7.45 39.97 1.12
CA ILE A 470 -7.57 38.58 0.75
C ILE A 470 -7.20 38.42 -0.72
N VAL A 471 -6.44 37.39 -1.05
CA VAL A 471 -6.10 37.00 -2.42
C VAL A 471 -6.55 35.56 -2.63
N LEU A 472 -7.33 35.33 -3.68
CA LEU A 472 -7.79 34.01 -4.10
C LEU A 472 -7.01 33.63 -5.36
N SER A 473 -6.21 32.57 -5.28
CA SER A 473 -5.57 31.96 -6.44
C SER A 473 -6.55 31.03 -7.14
N ILE A 474 -6.74 31.23 -8.43
CA ILE A 474 -7.65 30.46 -9.27
C ILE A 474 -6.84 29.43 -10.06
N ALA A 475 -7.44 28.26 -10.31
CA ALA A 475 -6.78 27.16 -11.00
C ALA A 475 -6.28 27.48 -12.43
N ASP A 476 -6.77 28.55 -13.05
CA ASP A 476 -6.31 29.05 -14.36
C ASP A 476 -5.10 29.99 -14.26
N GLY A 477 -4.60 30.24 -13.05
CA GLY A 477 -3.47 31.12 -12.75
C GLY A 477 -3.89 32.55 -12.41
N ASP A 478 -5.17 32.92 -12.57
CA ASP A 478 -5.64 34.25 -12.20
C ASP A 478 -5.67 34.42 -10.67
N LYS A 479 -5.62 35.68 -10.22
CA LYS A 479 -5.77 36.05 -8.82
C LYS A 479 -6.88 37.07 -8.65
N VAL A 480 -7.80 36.80 -7.73
CA VAL A 480 -8.83 37.75 -7.31
C VAL A 480 -8.43 38.35 -5.97
N MET A 481 -8.31 39.67 -5.92
CA MET A 481 -7.90 40.39 -4.70
C MET A 481 -9.03 41.29 -4.22
N ALA A 482 -9.28 41.29 -2.91
CA ALA A 482 -10.29 42.15 -2.29
C ALA A 482 -9.84 42.71 -0.94
N PRO A 483 -10.31 43.91 -0.56
CA PRO A 483 -10.14 44.40 0.80
C PRO A 483 -10.96 43.55 1.78
N VAL A 484 -10.47 43.43 3.01
CA VAL A 484 -11.18 42.75 4.10
C VAL A 484 -11.72 43.81 5.07
N ALA A 485 -13.03 43.79 5.28
CA ALA A 485 -13.72 44.68 6.20
C ALA A 485 -13.69 44.12 7.63
N LYS A 486 -13.92 44.99 8.62
CA LYS A 486 -14.07 44.62 10.03
C LYS A 486 -15.52 44.84 10.44
N ALA A 487 -16.13 43.87 11.13
CA ALA A 487 -17.54 43.98 11.52
C ALA A 487 -17.83 45.18 12.44
N TRP A 488 -16.86 45.62 13.24
CA TRP A 488 -16.97 46.76 14.17
C TRP A 488 -16.59 48.12 13.57
N SER A 489 -16.31 48.20 12.27
CA SER A 489 -16.02 49.45 11.57
C SER A 489 -17.11 49.84 10.56
N ARG A 490 -18.28 49.18 10.61
CA ARG A 490 -19.46 49.48 9.80
C ARG A 490 -20.48 50.31 10.55
#